data_AF-A0A7J5ARY9-F1
#
_entry.id   AF-A0A7J5ARY9-F1
#
_cell.length_a   1.000
_cell.length_b   1.000
_cell.length_c   1.000
_cell.angle_alpha   90.00
_cell.angle_beta   90.00
_cell.angle_gamma   90.00
#
_symmetry.space_group_name_H-M   'P 1'
#
loop_
_entity.id
_entity.type
_entity.pdbx_description
1 polymer ?
#
loop_
_entity_poly.entity_id
_entity_poly.type
_entity_poly.pdbx_seq_one_letter_code
_entity_poly.pdbx_strand_id
1 'polypeptide(L)'
;MKKLTLIIFTIILASCSVDEPNYQFKLLTIKEATVPQFFKFGEIDTIKVTYELPNSCHSFHSLYYQYQGTTRVVAIRSVETFLEDCSQTAIERELKFPVQITQKEDYLFKFWKGKDNKGEDIFEEKLVPVN
;
A
#
# COMPACT_ATOMS: atom_id res chain seq x y z
N MET A 1 -48.68 8.03 46.23
CA MET A 1 -48.04 6.71 46.52
C MET A 1 -47.09 6.38 45.38
N LYS A 2 -45.77 6.46 45.63
CA LYS A 2 -44.71 6.23 44.65
C LYS A 2 -44.63 4.72 44.35
N LYS A 3 -44.80 4.30 43.09
CA LYS A 3 -44.39 2.98 42.64
C LYS A 3 -43.18 3.17 41.73
N LEU A 4 -42.00 2.92 42.29
CA LEU A 4 -40.72 2.96 41.60
C LEU A 4 -40.54 1.61 40.92
N THR A 5 -40.87 1.52 39.63
CA THR A 5 -40.66 0.30 38.84
C THR A 5 -39.21 0.30 38.35
N LEU A 6 -38.38 -0.49 39.02
CA LEU A 6 -36.97 -0.70 38.69
C LEU A 6 -36.88 -1.58 37.43
N ILE A 7 -36.56 -0.97 36.28
CA ILE A 7 -36.33 -1.67 35.02
C ILE A 7 -34.85 -2.07 35.02
N ILE A 8 -34.58 -3.35 35.30
CA ILE A 8 -33.24 -3.93 35.18
C ILE A 8 -32.91 -4.06 33.69
N PHE A 9 -32.01 -3.21 33.21
CA PHE A 9 -31.45 -3.27 31.87
C PHE A 9 -30.31 -4.30 31.89
N THR A 10 -30.61 -5.53 31.51
CA THR A 10 -29.60 -6.58 31.34
C THR A 10 -28.81 -6.29 30.07
N ILE A 11 -27.65 -5.65 30.21
CA ILE A 11 -26.68 -5.47 29.12
C ILE A 11 -26.08 -6.84 28.84
N ILE A 12 -26.53 -7.47 27.75
CA ILE A 12 -25.88 -8.67 27.22
C ILE A 12 -24.60 -8.17 26.54
N LEU A 13 -23.47 -8.25 27.23
CA LEU A 13 -22.15 -8.10 26.63
C LEU A 13 -21.91 -9.33 25.75
N ALA A 14 -22.43 -9.30 24.53
CA ALA A 14 -22.03 -10.23 23.48
C ALA A 14 -20.56 -9.92 23.14
N SER A 15 -19.64 -10.65 23.75
CA SER A 15 -18.25 -10.65 23.31
C SER A 15 -18.20 -11.39 21.97
N CYS A 16 -18.13 -10.64 20.87
CA CYS A 16 -17.68 -11.21 19.61
C CYS A 16 -16.18 -11.46 19.76
N SER A 17 -15.77 -12.71 20.00
CA SER A 17 -14.40 -13.12 19.71
C SER A 17 -14.26 -13.12 18.20
N VAL A 18 -13.68 -12.07 17.66
CA VAL A 18 -13.27 -12.07 16.25
C VAL A 18 -11.96 -12.84 16.23
N ASP A 19 -11.98 -14.07 15.74
CA ASP A 19 -10.74 -14.80 15.46
C ASP A 19 -9.86 -13.92 14.58
N GLU A 20 -8.64 -13.64 15.01
CA GLU A 20 -7.73 -12.81 14.23
C GLU A 20 -7.43 -13.51 12.89
N PRO A 21 -7.45 -12.77 11.77
CA PRO A 21 -7.12 -13.35 10.47
C PRO A 21 -5.68 -13.89 10.50
N ASN A 22 -5.47 -15.09 9.95
CA ASN A 22 -4.14 -15.71 9.82
C ASN A 22 -3.26 -15.05 8.74
N TYR A 23 -3.44 -13.75 8.50
CA TYR A 23 -2.67 -12.97 7.54
C TYR A 23 -2.63 -11.50 7.95
N GLN A 24 -1.63 -10.77 7.44
CA GLN A 24 -1.54 -9.33 7.58
C GLN A 24 -1.11 -8.64 6.29
N PHE A 25 -1.49 -7.38 6.14
CA PHE A 25 -1.01 -6.55 5.04
C PHE A 25 0.28 -5.84 5.45
N LYS A 26 1.28 -5.90 4.57
CA LYS A 26 2.55 -5.20 4.74
C LYS A 26 2.87 -4.35 3.52
N LEU A 27 3.42 -3.17 3.73
CA LEU A 27 4.05 -2.42 2.65
C LEU A 27 5.45 -2.98 2.40
N LEU A 28 5.76 -3.21 1.14
CA LEU A 28 7.08 -3.60 0.67
C LEU A 28 7.75 -2.39 0.01
N THR A 29 9.06 -2.31 0.21
CA THR A 29 9.90 -1.27 -0.37
C THR A 29 10.00 -1.48 -1.87
N ILE A 30 9.95 -0.37 -2.62
CA ILE A 30 10.24 -0.40 -4.05
C ILE A 30 11.76 -0.37 -4.20
N LYS A 31 12.36 -1.38 -4.83
CA LYS A 31 13.80 -1.44 -5.07
C LYS A 31 14.21 -0.46 -6.16
N GLU A 32 13.60 -0.57 -7.34
CA GLU A 32 13.84 0.32 -8.47
C GLU A 32 12.52 0.78 -9.08
N ALA A 33 12.54 1.99 -9.65
CA ALA A 33 11.42 2.53 -10.40
C ALA A 33 11.91 3.05 -11.77
N THR A 34 11.19 2.73 -12.83
CA THR A 34 11.41 3.30 -14.17
C THR A 34 10.17 4.08 -14.57
N VAL A 35 10.37 5.36 -14.86
CA VAL A 35 9.33 6.29 -15.32
C VAL A 35 9.67 6.81 -16.72
N PRO A 36 8.68 7.19 -17.55
CA PRO A 36 8.93 7.87 -18.81
C PRO A 36 9.68 9.20 -18.62
N GLN A 37 10.35 9.65 -19.68
CA GLN A 37 11.08 10.93 -19.66
C GLN A 37 10.12 12.14 -19.62
N PHE A 38 8.95 12.01 -20.24
CA PHE A 38 7.86 12.97 -20.19
C PHE A 38 6.55 12.23 -20.43
N PHE A 39 5.45 12.86 -20.06
CA PHE A 39 4.10 12.40 -20.33
C PHE A 39 3.43 13.28 -21.37
N LYS A 40 2.47 12.71 -22.10
CA LYS A 40 1.57 13.46 -22.97
C LYS A 40 0.19 13.53 -22.39
N PHE A 41 -0.37 14.73 -22.31
CA PHE A 41 -1.71 14.93 -21.76
C PHE A 41 -2.77 14.14 -22.54
N GLY A 42 -3.60 13.39 -21.83
CA GLY A 42 -4.66 12.55 -22.41
C GLY A 42 -4.23 11.14 -22.83
N GLU A 43 -2.93 10.83 -22.79
CA GLU A 43 -2.42 9.49 -23.09
C GLU A 43 -2.39 8.60 -21.83
N ILE A 44 -2.16 7.30 -22.04
CA ILE A 44 -1.88 6.32 -20.98
C ILE A 44 -0.43 5.89 -21.13
N ASP A 45 0.36 6.15 -20.10
CA ASP A 45 1.75 5.71 -20.02
C ASP A 45 1.91 4.55 -19.04
N THR A 46 3.07 3.89 -19.05
CA THR A 46 3.36 2.77 -18.15
C THR A 46 4.55 3.10 -17.24
N ILE A 47 4.36 2.86 -15.94
CA ILE A 47 5.44 2.88 -14.96
C ILE A 47 5.79 1.45 -14.58
N LYS A 48 7.06 1.21 -14.32
CA LYS A 48 7.60 -0.10 -13.94
C LYS A 48 8.32 0.03 -12.61
N VAL A 49 8.03 -0.88 -11.68
CA VAL A 49 8.72 -0.95 -10.39
C VAL A 49 9.19 -2.37 -10.13
N THR A 50 10.33 -2.50 -9.46
CA THR A 50 10.81 -3.77 -8.93
C THR A 50 10.70 -3.76 -7.41
N TYR A 51 10.39 -4.92 -6.83
CA TYR A 51 10.27 -5.12 -5.39
C TYR A 51 10.61 -6.57 -5.05
N GLU A 52 10.79 -6.83 -3.77
CA GLU A 52 11.17 -8.16 -3.29
C GLU A 52 10.10 -8.70 -2.34
N LEU A 53 9.62 -9.92 -2.59
CA LEU A 53 8.84 -10.68 -1.63
C LEU A 53 9.83 -11.32 -0.65
N PRO A 54 9.76 -11.03 0.66
CA PRO A 54 10.77 -11.49 1.62
C PRO A 54 10.89 -13.02 1.74
N ASN A 55 9.79 -13.75 1.57
CA ASN A 55 9.71 -15.20 1.71
C ASN A 55 8.46 -15.74 0.98
N SER A 56 8.27 -17.06 0.96
CA SER A 56 7.14 -17.69 0.26
C SER A 56 5.75 -17.43 0.85
N CYS A 57 5.68 -16.85 2.06
CA CYS A 57 4.41 -16.48 2.70
C CYS A 57 3.94 -15.08 2.35
N HIS A 58 4.78 -14.28 1.68
CA HIS A 58 4.37 -13.02 1.08
C HIS A 58 3.88 -13.22 -0.35
N SER A 59 2.78 -12.56 -0.69
CA SER A 59 2.31 -12.44 -2.06
C SER A 59 1.89 -11.00 -2.37
N PHE A 60 1.96 -10.64 -3.66
CA PHE A 60 1.46 -9.36 -4.12
C PHE A 60 -0.04 -9.27 -3.85
N HIS A 61 -0.48 -8.19 -3.20
CA HIS A 61 -1.89 -7.93 -2.96
C HIS A 61 -2.40 -6.79 -3.84
N SER A 62 -1.76 -5.62 -3.78
CA SER A 62 -2.16 -4.48 -4.58
C SER A 62 -1.04 -3.46 -4.73
N LEU A 63 -1.18 -2.57 -5.71
CA LEU A 63 -0.41 -1.33 -5.76
C LEU A 63 -1.04 -0.34 -4.77
N TYR A 64 -0.23 0.23 -3.88
CA TYR A 64 -0.63 1.44 -3.15
C TYR A 64 -0.31 2.64 -4.05
N TYR A 65 -1.35 3.37 -4.47
CA TYR A 65 -1.22 4.52 -5.35
C TYR A 65 -2.10 5.65 -4.84
N GLN A 66 -1.48 6.65 -4.23
CA GLN A 66 -2.19 7.77 -3.60
C GLN A 66 -1.92 9.08 -4.35
N TYR A 67 -2.99 9.85 -4.56
CA TYR A 67 -2.95 11.17 -5.17
C TYR A 67 -2.75 12.24 -4.09
N GLN A 68 -1.78 13.13 -4.30
CA GLN A 68 -1.54 14.31 -3.44
C GLN A 68 -1.23 15.51 -4.33
N GLY A 69 -2.28 16.18 -4.83
CA GLY A 69 -2.12 17.22 -5.86
C GLY A 69 -1.47 16.67 -7.12
N THR A 70 -0.33 17.24 -7.52
CA THR A 70 0.48 16.75 -8.64
C THR A 70 1.40 15.57 -8.28
N THR A 71 1.47 15.21 -6.99
CA THR A 71 2.29 14.11 -6.48
C THR A 71 1.54 12.78 -6.52
N ARG A 72 2.27 11.70 -6.77
CA ARG A 72 1.79 10.31 -6.73
C ARG A 72 2.67 9.51 -5.78
N VAL A 73 2.10 9.10 -4.65
CA VAL A 73 2.81 8.25 -3.68
C VAL A 73 2.56 6.79 -4.04
N VAL A 74 3.63 6.04 -4.25
CA VAL A 74 3.60 4.67 -4.78
C VAL A 74 4.32 3.73 -3.82
N ALA A 75 3.66 2.63 -3.46
CA ALA A 75 4.25 1.53 -2.70
C ALA A 75 3.65 0.19 -3.14
N ILE A 76 4.25 -0.92 -2.73
CA ILE A 76 3.69 -2.26 -2.95
C ILE A 76 3.01 -2.71 -1.68
N ARG A 77 1.74 -3.13 -1.77
CA ARG A 77 1.07 -3.82 -0.68
C ARG A 77 1.17 -5.32 -0.92
N SER A 78 1.71 -6.02 0.05
CA SER A 78 1.74 -7.48 0.12
C SER A 78 0.78 -7.99 1.19
N VAL A 79 0.33 -9.22 1.02
CA VAL A 79 -0.27 -10.00 2.09
C VAL A 79 0.75 -11.05 2.53
N GLU A 80 0.97 -11.13 3.84
CA GLU A 80 1.76 -12.16 4.49
C GLU A 80 0.82 -13.12 5.21
N THR A 81 0.91 -14.41 4.93
CA THR A 81 0.13 -15.45 5.63
C THR A 81 0.99 -16.07 6.74
N PHE A 82 0.40 -16.31 7.90
CA PHE A 82 1.10 -16.93 9.03
C PHE A 82 1.09 -18.47 8.90
N LEU A 83 1.86 -18.99 7.94
CA LEU A 83 2.11 -20.42 7.81
C LEU A 83 3.38 -20.80 8.58
N GLU A 84 3.46 -22.03 9.09
CA GLU A 84 4.63 -22.50 9.84
C GLU A 84 5.86 -22.75 8.92
N ASP A 85 5.64 -23.07 7.64
CA ASP A 85 6.69 -23.52 6.71
C ASP A 85 6.95 -22.54 5.55
N CYS A 86 7.27 -21.28 5.86
CA CYS A 86 7.68 -20.29 4.85
C CYS A 86 9.14 -20.51 4.42
N SER A 87 9.40 -20.67 3.12
CA SER A 87 10.77 -20.63 2.58
C SER A 87 11.34 -19.23 2.71
N GLN A 88 12.51 -19.09 3.33
CA GLN A 88 13.19 -17.81 3.60
C GLN A 88 13.92 -17.23 2.37
N THR A 89 13.65 -17.75 1.18
CA THR A 89 14.22 -17.20 -0.05
C THR A 89 13.42 -16.00 -0.51
N ALA A 90 14.08 -14.85 -0.51
CA ALA A 90 13.53 -13.63 -1.07
C ALA A 90 13.44 -13.73 -2.60
N ILE A 91 12.35 -13.25 -3.18
CA ILE A 91 12.12 -13.34 -4.63
C ILE A 91 11.80 -11.98 -5.21
N GLU A 92 12.61 -11.56 -6.17
CA GLU A 92 12.39 -10.31 -6.90
C GLU A 92 11.20 -10.43 -7.86
N ARG A 93 10.43 -9.35 -7.97
CA ARG A 93 9.24 -9.21 -8.79
C ARG A 93 9.24 -7.86 -9.48
N GLU A 94 8.65 -7.84 -10.66
CA GLU A 94 8.39 -6.62 -11.42
C GLU A 94 6.89 -6.38 -11.48
N LEU A 95 6.47 -5.12 -11.33
CA LEU A 95 5.10 -4.68 -11.58
C LEU A 95 5.12 -3.53 -12.57
N LYS A 96 4.36 -3.69 -13.66
CA LYS A 96 4.03 -2.62 -14.60
C LYS A 96 2.59 -2.19 -14.34
N PHE A 97 2.36 -0.88 -14.25
CA PHE A 97 1.02 -0.35 -14.08
C PHE A 97 0.81 0.87 -15.00
N PRO A 98 -0.39 0.99 -15.60
CA PRO A 98 -0.72 2.13 -16.42
C PRO A 98 -1.01 3.36 -15.55
N VAL A 99 -0.66 4.54 -16.07
CA VAL A 99 -1.01 5.84 -15.50
C VAL A 99 -1.71 6.65 -16.59
N GLN A 100 -2.96 7.04 -16.32
CA GLN A 100 -3.69 7.93 -17.21
C GLN A 100 -3.29 9.38 -16.93
N ILE A 101 -2.77 10.07 -17.94
CA ILE A 101 -2.22 11.41 -17.82
C ILE A 101 -3.35 12.43 -17.93
N THR A 102 -3.95 12.76 -16.79
CA THR A 102 -5.17 13.59 -16.69
C THR A 102 -4.92 15.02 -16.19
N GLN A 103 -3.73 15.29 -15.67
CA GLN A 103 -3.28 16.63 -15.25
C GLN A 103 -2.25 17.19 -16.24
N LYS A 104 -2.14 18.52 -16.35
CA LYS A 104 -1.21 19.22 -17.26
C LYS A 104 0.09 19.62 -16.58
N GLU A 105 0.12 19.61 -15.26
CA GLU A 105 1.29 19.87 -14.44
C GLU A 105 2.18 18.63 -14.33
N ASP A 106 3.48 18.85 -14.15
CA ASP A 106 4.47 17.80 -13.94
C ASP A 106 4.07 16.85 -12.79
N TYR A 107 4.30 15.56 -12.99
CA TYR A 107 4.03 14.54 -11.98
C TYR A 107 5.26 14.33 -11.13
N LEU A 108 5.10 14.45 -9.81
CA LEU A 108 6.13 14.01 -8.85
C LEU A 108 5.76 12.63 -8.33
N PHE A 109 6.49 11.59 -8.73
CA PHE A 109 6.35 10.27 -8.12
C PHE A 109 7.21 10.16 -6.88
N LYS A 110 6.62 9.65 -5.78
CA LYS A 110 7.31 9.30 -4.55
C LYS A 110 7.21 7.79 -4.34
N PHE A 111 8.26 7.06 -4.67
CA PHE A 111 8.33 5.61 -4.51
C PHE A 111 8.83 5.27 -3.11
N TRP A 112 8.00 4.61 -2.30
CA TRP A 112 8.29 4.35 -0.89
C TRP A 112 9.46 3.37 -0.71
N LYS A 113 10.42 3.76 0.14
CA LYS A 113 11.67 3.04 0.43
C LYS A 113 11.75 2.49 1.85
N GLY A 114 10.71 2.65 2.66
CA GLY A 114 10.70 2.24 4.05
C GLY A 114 10.51 3.41 5.00
N LYS A 115 10.82 3.17 6.27
CA LYS A 115 10.87 4.18 7.33
C LYS A 115 12.29 4.36 7.83
N ASP A 116 12.63 5.57 8.24
CA ASP A 116 13.89 5.86 8.91
C ASP A 116 13.87 5.44 10.40
N ASN A 117 14.96 5.71 11.12
CA ASN A 117 15.10 5.38 12.55
C ASN A 117 14.12 6.15 13.46
N LYS A 118 13.45 7.19 12.95
CA LYS A 118 12.44 7.98 13.65
C LYS A 118 11.02 7.55 13.29
N GLY A 119 10.87 6.63 12.34
CA GLY A 119 9.57 6.16 11.84
C GLY A 119 9.02 6.99 10.66
N GLU A 120 9.79 7.93 10.14
CA GLU A 120 9.40 8.81 9.03
C GLU A 120 9.57 8.09 7.68
N ASP A 121 8.63 8.30 6.77
CA ASP A 121 8.65 7.64 5.46
C ASP A 121 9.75 8.19 4.55
N ILE A 122 10.50 7.28 3.94
CA ILE A 122 11.56 7.60 2.97
C ILE A 122 11.03 7.32 1.56
N PHE A 123 11.34 8.22 0.61
CA PHE A 123 10.92 8.09 -0.79
C PHE A 123 12.09 8.29 -1.75
N GLU A 124 12.09 7.55 -2.86
CA GLU A 124 12.78 7.94 -4.08
C GLU A 124 11.83 8.81 -4.90
N GLU A 125 12.25 10.03 -5.22
CA GLU A 125 11.43 10.98 -5.95
C GLU A 125 11.81 11.05 -7.44
N LYS A 126 10.83 11.00 -8.33
CA LYS A 126 11.03 11.19 -9.78
C LYS A 126 10.03 12.20 -10.33
N LEU A 127 10.56 13.27 -10.92
CA LEU A 127 9.77 14.26 -11.64
C LEU A 127 9.61 13.84 -13.10
N VAL A 128 8.37 13.83 -13.59
CA VAL A 128 8.04 13.55 -14.98
C VAL A 128 7.27 14.74 -15.55
N PRO A 129 7.87 15.53 -16.46
CA PRO A 129 7.20 16.67 -17.06
C PRO A 129 6.06 16.26 -17.99
N VAL A 130 5.07 17.14 -18.18
CA VAL A 130 3.98 16.94 -19.14
C VAL A 130 4.17 17.88 -20.34
N ASN A 131 4.22 17.31 -21.55
CA ASN A 131 4.43 18.00 -22.83
C ASN A 131 3.34 17.71 -23.86
#